data_AF-A0A946TIU2-F1
#
_entry.id   AF-A0A946TIU2-F1
#
_cell.length_a   1.000
_cell.length_b   1.000
_cell.length_c   1.000
_cell.angle_alpha   90.00
_cell.angle_beta   90.00
_cell.angle_gamma   90.00
#
_symmetry.space_group_name_H-M   'P 1'
#
loop_
_entity.id
_entity.type
_entity.pdbx_description
1 polymer ?
#
loop_
_entity_poly.entity_id
_entity_poly.type
_entity_poly.pdbx_seq_one_letter_code
_entity_poly.pdbx_strand_id
1 'polypeptide(L)'
;MNKLTLLIPIIALAGCANSQTDSISLDKLLENPLFAERYADEKVDAIVEFKIQKDPIIEDSSKEKIMEKERKEWLAVAKDATAKQRAGTRGNLIEITEYANGEALYLEDKLYFGPELETIPSVELHVYLTTVVDPRDIEFPDEQALDLGELQTPYGAQVYNVPHQEDPLLYRTVVIWDEKLEKIWSFAQLSK
;
A
#
# COMPACT_ATOMS: atom_id res chain seq x y z
N MET A 1 1.38 -69.99 -16.58
CA MET A 1 -0.02 -69.65 -16.23
C MET A 1 -0.02 -68.88 -14.93
N ASN A 2 -0.55 -67.65 -14.98
CA ASN A 2 -1.13 -66.79 -13.94
C ASN A 2 -0.31 -66.45 -12.68
N LYS A 3 0.20 -65.21 -12.55
CA LYS A 3 -0.42 -63.90 -12.15
C LYS A 3 -0.14 -63.64 -10.65
N LEU A 4 0.75 -62.72 -10.27
CA LEU A 4 0.52 -61.26 -10.03
C LEU A 4 -0.68 -61.07 -9.06
N THR A 5 -0.58 -60.44 -7.88
CA THR A 5 -0.34 -59.00 -7.65
C THR A 5 -0.23 -58.77 -6.12
N LEU A 6 0.89 -58.24 -5.60
CA LEU A 6 1.09 -56.87 -5.09
C LEU A 6 0.01 -56.36 -4.08
N LEU A 7 0.36 -56.31 -2.79
CA LEU A 7 -0.36 -55.59 -1.75
C LEU A 7 0.42 -54.31 -1.42
N ILE A 8 -0.14 -53.17 -1.83
CA ILE A 8 0.36 -51.80 -1.60
C ILE A 8 -0.13 -51.33 -0.22
N PRO A 9 0.73 -50.74 0.63
CA PRO A 9 0.28 -50.10 1.86
C PRO A 9 -0.34 -48.73 1.55
N ILE A 10 -1.55 -48.50 2.07
CA ILE A 10 -2.24 -47.21 2.05
C ILE A 10 -1.56 -46.30 3.07
N ILE A 11 -0.69 -45.41 2.59
CA ILE A 11 -0.25 -44.24 3.35
C ILE A 11 -1.29 -43.15 3.10
N ALA A 12 -2.24 -42.99 4.02
CA ALA A 12 -3.13 -41.84 4.03
C ALA A 12 -2.32 -40.62 4.47
N LEU A 13 -2.01 -39.75 3.51
CA LEU A 13 -1.48 -38.41 3.76
C LEU A 13 -2.53 -37.61 4.55
N ALA A 14 -2.37 -37.54 5.87
CA ALA A 14 -2.90 -36.43 6.66
C ALA A 14 -1.95 -35.23 6.52
N GLY A 15 -1.86 -34.70 5.30
CA GLY A 15 -1.21 -33.43 5.01
C GLY A 15 -2.22 -32.31 5.20
N CYS A 16 -2.63 -32.04 6.44
CA CYS A 16 -3.24 -30.76 6.77
C CYS A 16 -2.14 -29.71 6.65
N ALA A 17 -1.92 -29.22 5.44
CA ALA A 17 -1.23 -27.97 5.23
C ALA A 17 -2.11 -26.88 5.88
N ASN A 18 -1.78 -26.54 7.12
CA ASN A 18 -2.10 -25.24 7.68
C ASN A 18 -1.49 -24.19 6.73
N SER A 19 -2.26 -23.78 5.73
CA SER A 19 -2.08 -22.48 5.09
C SER A 19 -2.47 -21.46 6.15
N GLN A 20 -1.51 -21.15 7.00
CA GLN A 20 -1.59 -20.03 7.90
C GLN A 20 -1.61 -18.81 6.97
N THR A 21 -2.80 -18.31 6.69
CA THR A 21 -2.99 -17.06 5.97
C THR A 21 -2.25 -16.00 6.80
N ASP A 22 -1.07 -15.58 6.35
CA ASP A 22 -0.30 -14.53 7.01
C ASP A 22 -1.13 -13.25 6.96
N SER A 23 -1.92 -13.01 8.00
CA SER A 23 -2.65 -11.76 8.16
C SER A 23 -1.62 -10.63 8.26
N ILE A 24 -1.71 -9.64 7.37
CA ILE A 24 -0.84 -8.47 7.40
C ILE A 24 -0.98 -7.81 8.78
N SER A 25 0.12 -7.73 9.53
CA SER A 25 0.13 -7.09 10.84
C SER A 25 0.08 -5.56 10.71
N LEU A 26 -0.46 -4.89 11.73
CA LEU A 26 -0.45 -3.43 11.82
C LEU A 26 0.98 -2.88 11.71
N ASP A 27 1.94 -3.52 12.38
CA ASP A 27 3.36 -3.11 12.34
C ASP A 27 3.89 -3.04 10.92
N LYS A 28 3.49 -3.98 10.06
CA LYS A 28 3.89 -3.99 8.65
C LYS A 28 3.20 -2.89 7.84
N LEU A 29 1.94 -2.57 8.14
CA LEU A 29 1.24 -1.45 7.51
C LEU A 29 1.84 -0.10 7.92
N LEU A 30 2.30 0.03 9.17
CA LEU A 30 2.95 1.25 9.68
C LEU A 30 4.34 1.51 9.05
N GLU A 31 4.92 0.55 8.33
CA GLU A 31 6.11 0.80 7.50
C GLU A 31 5.80 1.73 6.32
N ASN A 32 4.55 1.77 5.87
CA ASN A 32 4.09 2.69 4.84
C ASN A 32 3.80 4.08 5.45
N PRO A 33 4.55 5.14 5.06
CA PRO A 33 4.40 6.46 5.66
C PRO A 33 3.01 7.09 5.45
N LEU A 34 2.31 6.74 4.36
CA LEU A 34 0.97 7.24 4.06
C LEU A 34 -0.06 6.60 4.99
N PHE A 35 0.06 5.28 5.20
CA PHE A 35 -0.78 4.57 6.16
C PHE A 35 -0.50 5.02 7.60
N ALA A 36 0.78 5.17 7.96
CA ALA A 36 1.21 5.51 9.30
C ALA A 36 0.71 6.88 9.76
N GLU A 37 0.79 7.91 8.90
CA GLU A 37 0.24 9.23 9.19
C GLU A 37 -1.28 9.14 9.39
N ARG A 38 -1.99 8.55 8.42
CA ARG A 38 -3.45 8.47 8.47
C ARG A 38 -3.96 7.75 9.72
N TYR A 39 -3.40 6.58 10.02
CA TYR A 39 -3.78 5.79 11.19
C TYR A 39 -3.48 6.54 12.50
N ALA A 40 -2.31 7.19 12.58
CA ALA A 40 -1.91 7.94 13.76
C ALA A 40 -2.81 9.16 14.00
N ASP A 41 -3.17 9.90 12.95
CA ASP A 41 -4.08 11.04 13.03
C ASP A 41 -5.48 10.60 13.48
N GLU A 42 -6.04 9.54 12.91
CA GLU A 42 -7.34 9.01 13.35
C GLU A 42 -7.33 8.55 14.81
N LYS A 43 -6.21 7.97 15.29
CA LYS A 43 -6.04 7.62 16.71
C LYS A 43 -6.03 8.85 17.60
N VAL A 44 -5.28 9.88 17.21
CA VAL A 44 -5.21 11.14 17.95
C VAL A 44 -6.58 11.80 18.00
N ASP A 45 -7.27 11.88 16.87
CA ASP A 45 -8.60 12.49 16.74
C ASP A 45 -9.63 11.75 17.59
N ALA A 46 -9.66 10.41 17.54
CA ALA A 46 -10.55 9.62 18.40
C ALA A 46 -10.32 9.89 19.90
N ILE A 47 -9.06 10.05 20.32
CA ILE A 47 -8.73 10.38 21.72
C ILE A 47 -9.17 11.80 22.09
N VAL A 48 -8.98 12.76 21.18
CA VAL A 48 -9.40 14.15 21.39
C VAL A 48 -10.93 14.25 21.45
N GLU A 49 -11.64 13.47 20.65
CA GLU A 49 -13.10 13.47 20.60
C GLU A 49 -13.72 13.08 21.95
N PHE A 50 -13.15 12.10 22.67
CA PHE A 50 -13.58 11.78 24.03
C PHE A 50 -13.52 13.00 24.98
N LYS A 51 -12.52 13.87 24.81
CA LYS A 51 -12.38 15.10 25.61
C LYS A 51 -13.40 16.16 25.19
N ILE A 52 -13.65 16.32 23.89
CA ILE A 52 -14.62 17.28 23.35
C ILE A 52 -16.04 16.91 23.79
N GLN A 53 -16.39 15.64 23.68
CA GLN A 53 -17.72 15.12 24.07
C GLN A 53 -17.91 15.02 25.59
N LYS A 54 -16.85 15.24 26.38
CA LYS A 54 -16.84 15.05 27.84
C LYS A 54 -17.33 13.65 28.22
N ASP A 55 -16.80 12.63 27.53
CA ASP A 55 -17.17 11.25 27.79
C ASP A 55 -16.86 10.88 29.26
N PRO A 56 -17.77 10.24 30.01
CA PRO A 56 -17.52 9.87 31.41
C PRO A 56 -16.22 9.08 31.63
N ILE A 57 -15.69 8.39 30.61
CA ILE A 57 -14.42 7.67 30.68
C ILE A 57 -13.22 8.59 30.99
N ILE A 58 -13.29 9.88 30.62
CA ILE A 58 -12.22 10.85 30.86
C ILE A 58 -12.19 11.37 32.30
N GLU A 59 -13.27 11.19 33.08
CA GLU A 59 -13.32 11.59 34.49
C GLU A 59 -12.47 10.66 35.39
N ASP A 60 -12.22 9.43 34.93
CA ASP A 60 -11.31 8.50 35.58
C ASP A 60 -9.85 8.90 35.27
N SER A 61 -9.17 9.46 36.27
CA SER A 61 -7.78 9.93 36.14
C SER A 61 -6.79 8.86 35.65
N SER A 62 -7.07 7.57 35.87
CA SER A 62 -6.21 6.49 35.39
C SER A 62 -6.39 6.26 33.89
N LYS A 63 -7.63 6.27 33.42
CA LYS A 63 -7.96 6.13 32.00
C LYS A 63 -7.53 7.37 31.21
N GLU A 64 -7.73 8.56 31.77
CA GLU A 64 -7.26 9.81 31.19
C GLU A 64 -5.74 9.78 30.94
N LYS A 65 -4.96 9.31 31.92
CA LYS A 65 -3.50 9.17 31.76
C LYS A 65 -3.11 8.18 30.67
N ILE A 66 -3.83 7.07 30.53
CA ILE A 66 -3.60 6.11 29.45
C ILE A 66 -3.88 6.77 28.09
N MET A 67 -5.02 7.43 27.93
CA MET A 67 -5.37 8.15 26.69
C MET A 67 -4.37 9.27 26.37
N GLU A 68 -3.92 10.01 27.37
CA GLU A 68 -2.92 11.07 27.22
C GLU A 68 -1.55 10.51 26.76
N LYS A 69 -1.16 9.35 27.29
CA LYS A 69 0.06 8.66 26.87
C LYS A 69 -0.06 8.20 25.42
N GLU A 70 -1.13 7.50 25.08
CA GLU A 70 -1.40 7.02 23.71
C GLU A 70 -1.43 8.19 22.71
N ARG A 71 -2.09 9.31 23.05
CA ARG A 71 -2.12 10.49 22.16
C ARG A 71 -0.73 11.00 21.85
N LYS A 72 0.18 11.06 22.84
CA LYS A 72 1.55 11.53 22.63
C LYS A 72 2.36 10.58 21.78
N GLU A 73 2.16 9.28 21.97
CA GLU A 73 2.83 8.24 21.19
C GLU A 73 2.40 8.31 19.72
N TRP A 74 1.09 8.32 19.44
CA TRP A 74 0.58 8.42 18.07
C TRP A 74 0.89 9.77 17.41
N LEU A 75 0.89 10.88 18.15
CA LEU A 75 1.33 12.16 17.61
C LEU A 75 2.81 12.14 17.17
N ALA A 76 3.66 11.39 17.88
CA ALA A 76 5.05 11.21 17.46
C ALA A 76 5.16 10.36 16.18
N VAL A 77 4.33 9.32 16.05
CA VAL A 77 4.24 8.49 14.83
C VAL A 77 3.79 9.33 13.64
N ALA A 78 2.72 10.11 13.77
CA ALA A 78 2.24 11.01 12.72
C ALA A 78 3.35 11.95 12.25
N LYS A 79 4.04 12.60 13.20
CA LYS A 79 5.14 13.52 12.89
C LYS A 79 6.30 12.84 12.14
N ASP A 80 6.67 11.62 12.52
CA ASP A 80 7.71 10.85 11.84
C ASP A 80 7.27 10.47 10.41
N ALA A 81 6.03 10.00 10.27
CA ALA A 81 5.44 9.67 8.98
C ALA A 81 5.40 10.87 8.03
N THR A 82 4.93 12.04 8.50
CA THR A 82 4.95 13.28 7.71
C THR A 82 6.37 13.67 7.29
N ALA A 83 7.37 13.48 8.16
CA ALA A 83 8.76 13.78 7.84
C ALA A 83 9.29 12.88 6.71
N LYS A 84 8.97 11.57 6.75
CA LYS A 84 9.31 10.61 5.69
C LYS A 84 8.62 10.96 4.37
N GLN A 85 7.33 11.29 4.40
CA GLN A 85 6.61 11.72 3.19
C GLN A 85 7.26 12.94 2.54
N ARG A 86 7.68 13.94 3.32
CA ARG A 86 8.37 15.15 2.82
C ARG A 86 9.76 14.87 2.23
N ALA A 87 10.38 13.75 2.58
CA ALA A 87 11.67 13.36 2.02
C ALA A 87 11.51 12.73 0.62
N GLY A 88 10.35 12.12 0.35
CA GLY A 88 10.02 11.49 -0.93
C GLY A 88 9.41 12.43 -1.96
N THR A 89 8.84 11.84 -3.02
CA THR A 89 7.99 12.52 -4.00
C THR A 89 6.62 11.85 -4.02
N ARG A 90 5.56 12.65 -4.06
CA ARG A 90 4.18 12.17 -3.93
C ARG A 90 3.26 12.71 -5.01
N GLY A 91 2.19 11.98 -5.28
CA GLY A 91 1.18 12.36 -6.25
C GLY A 91 -0.13 11.65 -6.00
N ASN A 92 -1.23 12.32 -6.35
CA ASN A 92 -2.55 11.69 -6.34
C ASN A 92 -2.77 10.97 -7.66
N LEU A 93 -3.49 9.85 -7.60
CA LEU A 93 -3.95 9.15 -8.79
C LEU A 93 -4.96 10.04 -9.54
N ILE A 94 -4.77 10.09 -10.85
CA ILE A 94 -5.60 10.80 -11.81
C ILE A 94 -6.31 9.74 -12.63
N GLU A 95 -7.63 9.67 -12.43
CA GLU A 95 -8.53 8.89 -13.27
C GLU A 95 -8.45 9.35 -14.72
N ILE A 96 -8.29 8.39 -15.65
CA ILE A 96 -8.36 8.65 -17.09
C ILE A 96 -9.74 8.28 -17.62
N THR A 97 -10.09 7.01 -17.49
CA THR A 97 -11.36 6.44 -18.01
C THR A 97 -12.06 5.60 -16.96
N GLU A 98 -11.28 4.88 -16.14
CA GLU A 98 -11.78 3.96 -15.13
C GLU A 98 -11.48 4.53 -13.75
N TYR A 99 -12.41 4.36 -12.83
CA TYR A 99 -12.27 4.91 -11.49
C TYR A 99 -10.99 4.39 -10.81
N ALA A 100 -10.19 5.36 -10.36
CA ALA A 100 -9.02 5.16 -9.54
C ALA A 100 -8.84 6.37 -8.62
N ASN A 101 -8.63 6.10 -7.33
CA ASN A 101 -8.39 7.09 -6.30
C ASN A 101 -7.24 6.64 -5.39
N GLY A 102 -6.67 7.59 -4.67
CA GLY A 102 -5.60 7.38 -3.72
C GLY A 102 -4.36 8.16 -4.09
N GLU A 103 -3.30 7.93 -3.33
CA GLU A 103 -2.03 8.62 -3.47
C GLU A 103 -0.87 7.62 -3.52
N ALA A 104 0.20 8.05 -4.17
CA ALA A 104 1.45 7.33 -4.29
C ALA A 104 2.60 8.15 -3.72
N LEU A 105 3.54 7.50 -3.05
CA LEU A 105 4.76 8.07 -2.51
C LEU A 105 5.96 7.23 -2.97
N TYR A 106 6.92 7.87 -3.64
CA TYR A 106 8.21 7.27 -3.94
C TYR A 106 9.27 7.77 -2.96
N LEU A 107 9.86 6.84 -2.19
CA LEU A 107 10.83 7.10 -1.13
C LEU A 107 11.79 5.91 -1.00
N GLU A 108 13.10 6.17 -1.03
CA GLU A 108 14.17 5.19 -0.74
C GLU A 108 13.95 3.82 -1.41
N ASP A 109 13.89 3.83 -2.74
CA ASP A 109 13.72 2.62 -3.55
C ASP A 109 12.42 1.83 -3.26
N LYS A 110 11.41 2.51 -2.71
CA LYS A 110 10.08 1.95 -2.48
C LYS A 110 9.00 2.88 -3.00
N LEU A 111 8.02 2.29 -3.67
CA LEU A 111 6.79 2.96 -4.04
C LEU A 111 5.67 2.49 -3.11
N TYR A 112 5.06 3.43 -2.41
CA TYR A 112 3.96 3.19 -1.48
C TYR A 112 2.66 3.73 -2.08
N PHE A 113 1.58 2.96 -1.96
CA PHE A 113 0.23 3.48 -2.12
C PHE A 113 -0.42 3.68 -0.75
N GLY A 114 -1.20 4.75 -0.61
CA GLY A 114 -1.90 5.08 0.63
C GLY A 114 -3.06 4.13 0.96
N PRO A 115 -3.62 4.23 2.19
CA PRO A 115 -4.76 3.42 2.61
C PRO A 115 -6.04 3.68 1.80
N GLU A 116 -6.14 4.85 1.16
CA GLU A 116 -7.28 5.27 0.34
C GLU A 116 -7.16 4.83 -1.12
N LEU A 117 -6.16 4.01 -1.47
CA LEU A 117 -6.09 3.40 -2.80
C LEU A 117 -7.38 2.63 -3.07
N GLU A 118 -8.03 2.97 -4.16
CA GLU A 118 -9.21 2.29 -4.65
C GLU A 118 -9.22 2.34 -6.17
N THR A 119 -9.39 1.20 -6.83
CA THR A 119 -9.58 1.12 -8.28
C THR A 119 -10.63 0.09 -8.61
N ILE A 120 -11.33 0.28 -9.74
CA ILE A 120 -12.09 -0.82 -10.34
C ILE A 120 -11.09 -1.93 -10.74
N PRO A 121 -11.35 -3.20 -10.37
CA PRO A 121 -10.51 -4.31 -10.81
C PRO A 121 -10.56 -4.49 -12.33
N SER A 122 -9.44 -4.92 -12.92
CA SER A 122 -9.38 -5.28 -14.33
C SER A 122 -8.76 -6.66 -14.54
N VAL A 123 -8.39 -6.99 -15.78
CA VAL A 123 -7.86 -8.29 -16.18
C VAL A 123 -6.46 -8.51 -15.59
N GLU A 124 -5.53 -7.57 -15.78
CA GLU A 124 -4.15 -7.69 -15.33
C GLU A 124 -3.53 -6.29 -15.12
N LEU A 125 -3.83 -5.67 -13.97
CA LEU A 125 -3.30 -4.35 -13.63
C LEU A 125 -1.87 -4.49 -13.11
N HIS A 126 -0.95 -3.74 -13.68
CA HIS A 126 0.45 -3.62 -13.27
C HIS A 126 0.76 -2.18 -12.83
N VAL A 127 1.74 -2.05 -11.94
CA VAL A 127 2.25 -0.77 -11.49
C VAL A 127 3.59 -0.50 -12.16
N TYR A 128 3.67 0.62 -12.87
CA TYR A 128 4.89 1.10 -13.50
C TYR A 128 5.37 2.40 -12.86
N LEU A 129 6.67 2.63 -12.95
CA LEU A 129 7.31 3.90 -12.65
C LEU A 129 8.13 4.35 -13.86
N THR A 130 7.89 5.56 -14.36
CA THR A 130 8.56 6.09 -15.57
C THR A 130 9.07 7.51 -15.38
N THR A 131 10.01 7.91 -16.24
CA THR A 131 10.53 9.27 -16.34
C THR A 131 9.63 10.21 -17.16
N VAL A 132 8.69 9.64 -17.91
CA VAL A 132 7.72 10.37 -18.73
C VAL A 132 6.77 11.15 -17.84
N VAL A 133 6.50 12.40 -18.19
CA VAL A 133 5.64 13.30 -17.38
C VAL A 133 4.15 12.99 -17.55
N ASP A 134 3.72 12.71 -18.77
CA ASP A 134 2.35 12.33 -19.09
C ASP A 134 2.38 11.07 -19.97
N PRO A 135 1.98 9.91 -19.43
CA PRO A 135 2.06 8.63 -20.16
C PRO A 135 1.07 8.56 -21.32
N ARG A 136 0.13 9.51 -21.43
CA ARG A 136 -0.86 9.57 -22.52
C ARG A 136 -0.32 10.17 -23.81
N ASP A 137 0.79 10.92 -23.71
CA ASP A 137 1.39 11.63 -24.84
C ASP A 137 2.35 10.73 -25.66
N ILE A 138 2.52 9.48 -25.25
CA ILE A 138 3.47 8.53 -25.83
C ILE A 138 2.84 7.13 -25.98
N GLU A 139 3.55 6.24 -26.66
CA GLU A 139 3.29 4.81 -26.58
C GLU A 139 3.80 4.29 -25.24
N PHE A 140 2.93 3.65 -24.46
CA PHE A 140 3.23 3.14 -23.13
C PHE A 140 2.97 1.62 -23.08
N PRO A 141 3.78 0.82 -22.36
CA PRO A 141 4.99 1.19 -21.60
C PRO A 141 6.14 1.69 -22.49
N ASP A 142 6.89 2.69 -22.01
CA ASP A 142 8.07 3.21 -22.70
C ASP A 142 9.37 2.47 -22.35
N GLU A 143 10.45 2.72 -23.09
CA GLU A 143 11.75 2.03 -22.88
C GLU A 143 12.35 2.24 -21.48
N GLN A 144 11.96 3.31 -20.77
CA GLN A 144 12.43 3.62 -19.42
C GLN A 144 11.41 3.25 -18.34
N ALA A 145 10.26 2.71 -18.71
CA ALA A 145 9.25 2.28 -17.75
C ALA A 145 9.75 1.07 -16.95
N LEU A 146 9.73 1.21 -15.62
CA LEU A 146 10.04 0.13 -14.69
C LEU A 146 8.73 -0.57 -14.33
N ASP A 147 8.55 -1.82 -14.75
CA ASP A 147 7.47 -2.68 -14.25
C ASP A 147 7.80 -3.10 -12.82
N LEU A 148 6.97 -2.69 -11.86
CA LEU A 148 7.10 -3.04 -10.45
C LEU A 148 6.28 -4.30 -10.09
N GLY A 149 5.51 -4.82 -11.06
CA GLY A 149 4.67 -6.01 -10.94
C GLY A 149 3.18 -5.70 -10.83
N GLU A 150 2.41 -6.78 -10.68
CA GLU A 150 0.95 -6.73 -10.57
C GLU A 150 0.47 -5.87 -9.39
N LEU A 151 -0.68 -5.21 -9.59
CA LEU A 151 -1.44 -4.55 -8.55
C LEU A 151 -1.87 -5.61 -7.53
N GLN A 152 -1.31 -5.59 -6.31
CA GLN A 152 -1.51 -6.68 -5.34
C GLN A 152 -2.98 -6.79 -4.93
N THR A 153 -3.63 -5.64 -4.81
CA THR A 153 -5.05 -5.51 -4.50
C THR A 153 -5.58 -4.21 -5.12
N PRO A 154 -6.83 -4.18 -5.61
CA PRO A 154 -7.47 -2.95 -6.06
C PRO A 154 -7.77 -1.96 -4.90
N TYR A 155 -7.52 -2.37 -3.65
CA TYR A 155 -7.88 -1.62 -2.45
C TYR A 155 -6.74 -1.56 -1.43
N GLY A 156 -6.59 -0.40 -0.81
CA GLY A 156 -5.81 -0.23 0.41
C GLY A 156 -4.30 -0.08 0.21
N ALA A 157 -3.60 0.12 1.31
CA ALA A 157 -2.18 0.38 1.32
C ALA A 157 -1.38 -0.82 0.82
N GLN A 158 -0.41 -0.55 -0.05
CA GLN A 158 0.49 -1.56 -0.61
C GLN A 158 1.85 -0.94 -0.92
N VAL A 159 2.86 -1.79 -1.07
CA VAL A 159 4.25 -1.37 -1.27
C VAL A 159 4.93 -2.21 -2.34
N TYR A 160 5.73 -1.53 -3.15
CA TYR A 160 6.53 -2.07 -4.22
C TYR A 160 8.00 -1.74 -4.00
N ASN A 161 8.88 -2.68 -4.30
CA ASN A 161 10.31 -2.39 -4.36
C ASN A 161 10.61 -1.82 -5.74
N VAL A 162 11.33 -0.70 -5.77
CA VAL A 162 11.80 -0.06 -6.99
C VAL A 162 13.28 -0.41 -7.12
N PRO A 163 13.75 -0.90 -8.29
CA PRO A 163 15.17 -1.07 -8.53
C PRO A 163 15.91 0.25 -8.28
N HIS A 164 17.09 0.20 -7.65
CA HIS A 164 17.86 1.40 -7.32
C HIS A 164 18.10 2.27 -8.56
N GLN A 165 17.84 3.57 -8.44
CA GLN A 165 18.03 4.56 -9.51
C GLN A 165 19.11 5.57 -9.11
N GLU A 166 20.01 5.89 -10.04
CA GLU A 166 21.05 6.91 -9.80
C GLU A 166 20.46 8.30 -9.56
N ASP A 167 19.39 8.64 -10.29
CA ASP A 167 18.61 9.87 -10.09
C ASP A 167 17.11 9.56 -9.94
N PRO A 168 16.65 9.24 -8.71
CA PRO A 168 15.25 8.93 -8.44
C PRO A 168 14.28 10.06 -8.81
N LEU A 169 14.73 11.32 -8.86
CA LEU A 169 13.87 12.47 -9.16
C LEU A 169 13.50 12.58 -10.64
N LEU A 170 14.13 11.78 -11.51
CA LEU A 170 13.72 11.65 -12.91
C LEU A 170 12.45 10.82 -13.05
N TYR A 171 12.21 9.88 -12.15
CA TYR A 171 11.03 9.02 -12.15
C TYR A 171 9.84 9.73 -11.52
N ARG A 172 9.08 10.41 -12.37
CA ARG A 172 8.06 11.38 -11.96
C ARG A 172 6.65 10.88 -12.11
N THR A 173 6.44 9.70 -12.68
CA THR A 173 5.08 9.23 -12.95
C THR A 173 4.93 7.77 -12.60
N VAL A 174 3.95 7.51 -11.73
CA VAL A 174 3.44 6.16 -11.47
C VAL A 174 2.30 5.91 -12.45
N VAL A 175 2.27 4.74 -13.07
CA VAL A 175 1.20 4.36 -14.00
C VAL A 175 0.60 3.03 -13.55
N ILE A 176 -0.73 2.98 -13.45
CA ILE A 176 -1.46 1.72 -13.36
C ILE A 176 -1.89 1.37 -14.79
N TRP A 177 -1.37 0.26 -15.30
CA TRP A 177 -1.54 -0.16 -16.69
C TRP A 177 -2.16 -1.55 -16.74
N ASP A 178 -3.12 -1.76 -17.65
CA ASP A 178 -3.65 -3.10 -17.90
C ASP A 178 -2.84 -3.76 -19.02
N GLU A 179 -2.03 -4.74 -18.67
CA GLU A 179 -1.15 -5.45 -19.60
C GLU A 179 -1.91 -6.27 -20.66
N LYS A 180 -3.09 -6.81 -20.32
CA LYS A 180 -3.89 -7.62 -21.26
C LYS A 180 -4.73 -6.78 -22.20
N LEU A 181 -5.20 -5.63 -21.72
CA LEU A 181 -6.01 -4.71 -22.51
C LEU A 181 -5.19 -3.61 -23.19
N GLU A 182 -3.90 -3.56 -22.90
CA GLU A 182 -2.95 -2.56 -23.41
C GLU A 182 -3.49 -1.13 -23.22
N LYS A 183 -3.92 -0.80 -21.99
CA LYS A 183 -4.51 0.51 -21.69
C LYS A 183 -4.05 1.11 -20.36
N ILE A 184 -3.90 2.42 -20.34
CA ILE A 184 -3.64 3.17 -19.11
C ILE A 184 -4.92 3.20 -18.29
N TRP A 185 -4.85 2.68 -17.07
CA TRP A 185 -5.96 2.69 -16.12
C TRP A 185 -6.01 4.02 -15.35
N SER A 186 -4.86 4.41 -14.79
CA SER A 186 -4.67 5.64 -14.00
C SER A 186 -3.19 6.00 -13.95
N PHE A 187 -2.86 7.23 -13.59
CA PHE A 187 -1.47 7.63 -13.32
C PHE A 187 -1.38 8.67 -12.21
N ALA A 188 -0.24 8.78 -11.54
CA ALA A 188 0.03 9.82 -10.55
C ALA A 188 1.33 10.54 -10.90
N GLN A 189 1.28 11.87 -10.93
CA GLN A 189 2.46 12.72 -11.10
C GLN A 189 3.11 12.99 -9.74
N LEU A 190 4.31 12.45 -9.55
CA LEU A 190 5.11 12.56 -8.35
C LEU A 190 5.87 13.89 -8.33
N SER A 191 5.71 14.61 -7.23
CA SER A 191 6.38 15.89 -7.00
C SER A 191 6.72 16.05 -5.51
N LYS A 192 7.61 16.99 -5.21
CA LYS A 192 7.92 17.38 -3.82
C LYS A 192 6.91 18.36 -3.27
#